data_AF-A0A916XXT0-F1
#
_entry.id   AF-A0A916XXT0-F1
#
_cell.length_a   1.000
_cell.length_b   1.000
_cell.length_c   1.000
_cell.angle_alpha   90.00
_cell.angle_beta   90.00
_cell.angle_gamma   90.00
#
_symmetry.space_group_name_H-M   'P 1'
#
loop_
_entity.id
_entity.type
_entity.pdbx_description
1 polymer ?
#
loop_
_entity_poly.entity_id
_entity_poly.type
_entity_poly.pdbx_seq_one_letter_code
_entity_poly.pdbx_strand_id
1 'polypeptide(L)'
;MKNILLTLAFLLSISYSSVAQVNERPVKDTLALPVTAAEIAKKQKEAQQAQKEAQQVQKEAQKQQKATEKVQKEQEKRQKQNEKIARQNEKRQKQLERDQKRFQKQQDAIAKSEKNLQKTQSRIAKEEKSLAKNREKLIRDQEKGKLSPIKIEKENNRIEKQKEKIKKLEQQAEKDQKKLSKSRN
;
A
#
# COMPACT_ATOMS: atom_id res chain seq x y z
N MET A 1 -7.78 11.35 23.76
CA MET A 1 -6.95 12.25 24.62
C MET A 1 -7.55 13.65 24.75
N LYS A 2 -8.87 13.80 24.95
CA LYS A 2 -9.52 15.13 25.12
C LYS A 2 -9.90 15.46 26.57
N ASN A 3 -9.76 14.50 27.49
CA ASN A 3 -10.27 14.65 28.86
C ASN A 3 -9.18 14.90 29.92
N ILE A 4 -7.90 14.94 29.53
CA ILE A 4 -6.77 15.20 30.45
C ILE A 4 -6.33 16.68 30.39
N LEU A 5 -6.66 17.39 29.31
CA LEU A 5 -6.33 18.82 29.17
C LEU A 5 -7.30 19.73 29.94
N LEU A 6 -8.51 19.26 30.24
CA LEU A 6 -9.55 20.06 30.92
C LEU A 6 -9.37 20.11 32.43
N THR A 7 -8.66 19.16 33.02
CA THR A 7 -8.43 19.08 34.48
C THR A 7 -7.28 19.94 34.98
N LEU A 8 -6.32 20.31 34.12
CA LEU A 8 -5.19 21.18 34.51
C LEU A 8 -5.52 22.67 34.51
N ALA A 9 -6.61 23.09 33.86
CA ALA A 9 -7.03 24.50 33.81
C ALA A 9 -7.88 24.94 35.02
N PHE A 10 -8.33 24.01 35.87
CA PHE A 10 -9.23 24.30 37.01
C PHE A 10 -8.49 24.49 38.35
N LEU A 11 -7.18 24.25 38.41
CA LEU A 11 -6.39 24.34 39.65
C LEU A 11 -5.63 25.67 39.84
N LEU A 12 -5.83 26.65 38.96
CA LEU A 12 -5.08 27.92 38.97
C LEU A 12 -5.96 29.17 39.19
N SER A 13 -7.18 29.03 39.72
CA SER A 13 -8.14 30.15 39.87
C SER A 13 -8.67 30.38 41.29
N ILE A 14 -8.11 29.76 42.33
CA ILE A 14 -8.47 30.04 43.72
C ILE A 14 -7.29 30.78 44.36
N SER A 15 -7.31 32.11 44.38
CA SER A 15 -6.68 32.98 45.40
C SER A 15 -6.72 34.47 45.02
N TYR A 16 -7.86 35.06 44.67
CA TYR A 16 -8.03 36.53 44.72
C TYR A 16 -9.51 36.88 44.84
N SER A 17 -10.06 36.89 46.06
CA SER A 17 -11.35 37.55 46.37
C SER A 17 -11.54 37.65 47.89
N SER A 18 -11.00 38.71 48.51
CA SER A 18 -11.47 39.22 49.80
C SER A 18 -11.37 40.75 49.80
N VAL A 19 -12.34 41.40 49.17
CA VAL A 19 -12.65 42.83 49.39
C VAL A 19 -14.15 42.94 49.62
N ALA A 20 -14.54 43.18 50.88
CA ALA A 20 -15.83 43.74 51.29
C ALA A 20 -15.67 44.24 52.74
N GLN A 21 -15.54 45.55 52.93
CA GLN A 21 -16.62 46.45 53.41
C GLN A 21 -17.06 46.20 54.86
N VAL A 22 -16.57 47.03 55.80
CA VAL A 22 -17.25 47.47 57.03
C VAL A 22 -16.77 48.90 57.29
N ASN A 23 -17.53 49.91 56.87
CA ASN A 23 -18.53 50.68 57.64
C ASN A 23 -17.90 51.96 58.23
N GLU A 24 -18.24 53.09 57.61
CA GLU A 24 -17.88 54.43 58.09
C GLU A 24 -18.71 54.80 59.33
N ARG A 25 -18.05 55.39 60.34
CA ARG A 25 -18.58 56.48 61.19
C ARG A 25 -17.43 57.12 62.00
N PRO A 26 -17.57 58.38 62.45
CA PRO A 26 -16.49 59.34 62.28
C PRO A 26 -15.83 59.82 63.59
N VAL A 27 -14.68 60.48 63.38
CA VAL A 27 -13.95 61.42 64.25
C VAL A 27 -13.25 60.83 65.47
N LYS A 28 -11.91 60.85 65.46
CA LYS A 28 -11.06 61.81 66.19
C LYS A 28 -9.58 61.44 66.06
N ASP A 29 -8.77 62.49 65.91
CA ASP A 29 -7.31 62.54 65.83
C ASP A 29 -6.55 61.36 66.43
N THR A 30 -5.69 60.72 65.63
CA THR A 30 -4.43 60.17 66.14
C THR A 30 -3.38 60.04 65.02
N LEU A 31 -2.42 60.98 65.03
CA LEU A 31 -1.00 60.81 64.68
C LEU A 31 -0.66 60.13 63.34
N ALA A 32 -0.35 60.95 62.33
CA ALA A 32 0.49 60.56 61.21
C ALA A 32 1.88 60.10 61.72
N LEU A 33 2.11 58.79 61.71
CA LEU A 33 3.44 58.21 61.92
C LEU A 33 4.33 58.56 60.70
N PRO A 34 5.58 59.04 60.91
CA PRO A 34 6.50 59.25 59.81
C PRO A 34 7.00 57.88 59.32
N VAL A 35 6.61 57.47 58.11
CA VAL A 35 7.26 56.33 57.44
C VAL A 35 8.72 56.71 57.24
N THR A 36 9.61 56.11 58.03
CA THR A 36 11.03 56.44 57.98
C THR A 36 11.62 55.97 56.64
N ALA A 37 12.57 56.73 56.09
CA ALA A 37 13.28 56.39 54.86
C ALA A 37 13.89 54.97 54.86
N ALA A 38 14.10 54.37 56.04
CA ALA A 38 14.56 53.01 56.23
C ALA A 38 13.54 51.92 55.80
N GLU A 39 12.24 52.11 56.04
CA GLU A 39 11.20 51.17 55.60
C GLU A 39 10.99 51.22 54.08
N ILE A 40 11.10 52.41 53.48
CA ILE A 40 11.05 52.59 52.03
C ILE A 40 12.26 51.92 51.37
N ALA A 41 13.46 52.07 51.96
CA ALA A 41 14.67 51.41 51.47
C ALA A 41 14.62 49.88 51.62
N LYS A 42 13.99 49.35 52.67
CA LYS A 42 13.79 47.90 52.86
C LYS A 42 12.81 47.33 51.84
N LYS A 43 11.66 47.98 51.62
CA LYS A 43 10.70 47.61 50.56
C LYS A 43 11.31 47.71 49.16
N GLN A 44 12.18 48.69 48.90
CA GLN A 44 12.89 48.81 47.61
C GLN A 44 13.89 47.67 47.37
N LYS A 45 14.60 47.21 48.42
CA LYS A 45 15.50 46.05 48.33
C LYS A 45 14.73 44.74 48.13
N GLU A 46 13.63 44.54 48.85
CA GLU A 46 12.74 43.39 48.67
C GLU A 46 12.11 43.38 47.26
N ALA A 47 11.68 44.53 46.75
CA ALA A 47 11.19 44.66 45.37
C ALA A 47 12.27 44.36 44.33
N GLN A 48 13.52 44.82 44.53
CA GLN A 48 14.63 44.49 43.63
C GLN A 48 15.00 43.00 43.66
N GLN A 49 14.92 42.37 44.83
CA GLN A 49 15.20 40.93 44.97
C GLN A 49 14.11 40.09 44.31
N ALA A 50 12.84 40.43 44.55
CA ALA A 50 11.70 39.82 43.85
C ALA A 50 11.78 40.02 42.33
N GLN A 51 12.26 41.18 41.86
CA GLN A 51 12.45 41.44 40.43
C GLN A 51 13.56 40.58 39.82
N LYS A 52 14.67 40.34 40.55
CA LYS A 52 15.75 39.44 40.11
C LYS A 52 15.32 37.98 40.06
N GLU A 53 14.58 37.53 41.07
CA GLU A 53 14.02 36.17 41.12
C GLU A 53 13.00 35.96 39.98
N ALA A 54 12.11 36.92 39.75
CA ALA A 54 11.18 36.89 38.62
C ALA A 54 11.92 36.85 37.26
N GLN A 55 13.01 37.58 37.10
CA GLN A 55 13.84 37.53 35.88
C GLN A 55 14.56 36.18 35.70
N GLN A 56 15.02 35.55 36.79
CA GLN A 56 15.63 34.21 36.72
C GLN A 56 14.61 33.16 36.32
N VAL A 57 13.44 33.15 36.97
CA VAL A 57 12.31 32.26 36.63
C VAL A 57 11.88 32.45 35.17
N GLN A 58 11.80 33.69 34.69
CA GLN A 58 11.47 33.98 33.30
C GLN A 58 12.52 33.45 32.31
N LYS A 59 13.82 33.57 32.63
CA LYS A 59 14.91 33.03 31.81
C LYS A 59 14.89 31.50 31.76
N GLU A 60 14.61 30.84 32.88
CA GLU A 60 14.51 29.39 32.95
C GLU A 60 13.28 28.87 32.19
N ALA A 61 12.13 29.51 32.36
CA ALA A 61 10.92 29.21 31.59
C ALA A 61 11.16 29.38 30.09
N GLN A 62 11.86 30.43 29.66
CA GLN A 62 12.20 30.65 28.25
C GLN A 62 13.17 29.60 27.70
N LYS A 63 14.13 29.11 28.50
CA LYS A 63 15.02 28.00 28.12
C LYS A 63 14.25 26.69 27.97
N GLN A 64 13.34 26.39 28.90
CA GLN A 64 12.48 25.20 28.84
C GLN A 64 11.52 25.24 27.63
N GLN A 65 10.94 26.41 27.33
CA GLN A 65 10.13 26.61 26.12
C GLN A 65 10.94 26.36 24.84
N LYS A 66 12.16 26.90 24.74
CA LYS A 66 13.04 26.65 23.58
C LYS A 66 13.45 25.17 23.46
N ALA A 67 13.67 24.49 24.58
CA ALA A 67 14.01 23.07 24.57
C ALA A 67 12.82 22.20 24.12
N THR A 68 11.62 22.46 24.65
CA THR A 68 10.39 21.76 24.26
C THR A 68 10.03 22.01 22.79
N GLU A 69 10.19 23.23 22.29
CA GLU A 69 9.95 23.56 20.87
C GLU A 69 10.92 22.80 19.94
N LYS A 70 12.20 22.67 20.31
CA LYS A 70 13.17 21.87 19.54
C LYS A 70 12.77 20.39 19.48
N VAL A 71 12.36 19.82 20.62
CA VAL A 71 11.90 18.42 20.70
C VAL A 71 10.65 18.21 19.85
N GLN A 72 9.67 19.13 19.91
CA GLN A 72 8.46 19.07 19.08
C GLN A 72 8.79 19.13 17.59
N LYS A 73 9.66 20.06 17.17
CA LYS A 73 10.12 20.18 15.78
C LYS A 73 10.83 18.92 15.30
N GLU A 74 11.64 18.28 16.14
CA GLU A 74 12.32 17.04 15.79
C GLU A 74 11.34 15.86 15.68
N GLN A 75 10.37 15.77 16.61
CA GLN A 75 9.32 14.76 16.56
C GLN A 75 8.44 14.90 15.31
N GLU A 76 8.08 16.13 14.92
CA GLU A 76 7.32 16.40 13.69
C GLU A 76 8.12 15.99 12.44
N LYS A 77 9.44 16.28 12.40
CA LYS A 77 10.31 15.81 11.31
C LYS A 77 10.35 14.29 11.21
N ARG A 78 10.49 13.60 12.34
CA ARG A 78 10.47 12.12 12.38
C ARG A 78 9.13 11.55 11.94
N GLN A 79 8.01 12.16 12.37
CA GLN A 79 6.68 11.75 11.92
C GLN A 79 6.51 11.90 10.40
N LYS A 80 6.93 13.05 9.83
CA LYS A 80 6.91 13.27 8.38
C LYS A 80 7.79 12.27 7.62
N GLN A 81 8.95 11.91 8.16
CA GLN A 81 9.82 10.89 7.56
C GLN A 81 9.18 9.50 7.60
N ASN A 82 8.63 9.11 8.75
CA ASN A 82 7.95 7.83 8.91
C ASN A 82 6.74 7.71 7.98
N GLU A 83 5.96 8.79 7.82
CA GLU A 83 4.82 8.82 6.91
C GLU A 83 5.28 8.68 5.44
N LYS A 84 6.37 9.34 5.05
CA LYS A 84 6.95 9.16 3.71
C LYS A 84 7.38 7.72 3.45
N ILE A 85 8.05 7.10 4.43
CA ILE A 85 8.49 5.70 4.33
C ILE A 85 7.28 4.76 4.25
N ALA A 86 6.26 4.96 5.09
CA ALA A 86 5.03 4.18 5.06
C ALA A 86 4.32 4.27 3.70
N ARG A 87 4.16 5.49 3.16
CA ARG A 87 3.58 5.71 1.82
C ARG A 87 4.41 5.06 0.71
N GLN A 88 5.74 5.09 0.79
CA GLN A 88 6.61 4.42 -0.18
C GLN A 88 6.48 2.90 -0.10
N ASN A 89 6.43 2.33 1.11
CA ASN A 89 6.25 0.90 1.33
C ASN A 89 4.89 0.42 0.82
N GLU A 90 3.82 1.18 1.08
CA GLU A 90 2.48 0.86 0.56
C GLU A 90 2.45 0.86 -0.97
N LYS A 91 3.06 1.87 -1.61
CA LYS A 91 3.18 1.92 -3.09
C LYS A 91 3.96 0.72 -3.62
N ARG A 92 5.08 0.36 -2.97
CA ARG A 92 5.87 -0.80 -3.35
C ARG A 92 5.08 -2.10 -3.21
N GLN A 93 4.35 -2.27 -2.11
CA GLN A 93 3.52 -3.46 -1.89
C GLN A 93 2.41 -3.59 -2.93
N LYS A 94 1.71 -2.49 -3.24
CA LYS A 94 0.71 -2.44 -4.32
C LYS A 94 1.31 -2.76 -5.68
N GLN A 95 2.53 -2.31 -5.96
CA GLN A 95 3.23 -2.61 -7.20
C GLN A 95 3.58 -4.11 -7.28
N LEU A 96 4.14 -4.67 -6.21
CA LEU A 96 4.46 -6.10 -6.12
C LEU A 96 3.21 -6.98 -6.30
N GLU A 97 2.10 -6.63 -5.68
CA GLU A 97 0.83 -7.36 -5.85
C GLU A 97 0.33 -7.32 -7.30
N ARG A 98 0.41 -6.15 -7.95
CA ARG A 98 0.05 -6.00 -9.36
C ARG A 98 0.95 -6.83 -10.26
N ASP A 99 2.25 -6.84 -9.99
CA ASP A 99 3.24 -7.60 -10.77
C ASP A 99 3.05 -9.10 -10.59
N GLN A 100 2.81 -9.57 -9.35
CA GLN A 100 2.43 -10.97 -9.08
C GLN A 100 1.15 -11.36 -9.83
N LYS A 101 0.11 -10.53 -9.82
CA LYS A 101 -1.13 -10.81 -10.54
C LYS A 101 -0.94 -10.84 -12.06
N ARG A 102 -0.09 -9.96 -12.61
CA ARG A 102 0.26 -9.97 -14.03
C ARG A 102 1.04 -11.24 -14.40
N PHE A 103 2.02 -11.60 -13.58
CA PHE A 103 2.79 -12.83 -13.75
C PHE A 103 1.90 -14.07 -13.72
N GLN A 104 1.01 -14.19 -12.73
CA GLN A 104 0.09 -15.33 -12.64
C GLN A 104 -0.80 -15.44 -13.87
N LYS A 105 -1.38 -14.33 -14.33
CA LYS A 105 -2.20 -14.31 -15.55
C LYS A 105 -1.41 -14.72 -16.79
N GLN A 106 -0.14 -14.33 -16.88
CA GLN A 106 0.74 -14.73 -17.97
C GLN A 106 1.01 -16.24 -17.93
N GLN A 107 1.33 -16.79 -16.76
CA GLN A 107 1.51 -18.23 -16.57
C GLN A 107 0.25 -19.02 -16.94
N ASP A 108 -0.93 -18.58 -16.51
CA ASP A 108 -2.20 -19.22 -16.84
C ASP A 108 -2.48 -19.19 -18.35
N ALA A 109 -2.16 -18.08 -19.03
CA ALA A 109 -2.31 -17.94 -20.47
C ALA A 109 -1.34 -18.85 -21.25
N ILE A 110 -0.10 -18.97 -20.79
CA ILE A 110 0.91 -19.89 -21.33
C ILE A 110 0.42 -21.33 -21.16
N ALA A 111 0.06 -21.75 -19.95
CA ALA A 111 -0.40 -23.11 -19.66
C ALA A 111 -1.64 -23.49 -20.49
N LYS A 112 -2.60 -22.57 -20.65
CA LYS A 112 -3.78 -22.79 -21.51
C LYS A 112 -3.39 -22.97 -22.98
N SER A 113 -2.44 -22.16 -23.48
CA SER A 113 -1.97 -22.23 -24.85
C SER A 113 -1.19 -23.52 -25.13
N GLU A 114 -0.32 -23.94 -24.21
CA GLU A 114 0.42 -25.21 -24.27
C GLU A 114 -0.53 -26.41 -24.30
N LYS A 115 -1.53 -26.42 -23.41
CA LYS A 115 -2.56 -27.48 -23.37
C LYS A 115 -3.33 -27.58 -24.67
N ASN A 116 -3.65 -26.46 -25.31
CA ASN A 116 -4.33 -26.45 -26.59
C ASN A 116 -3.43 -26.99 -27.71
N LEU A 117 -2.19 -26.51 -27.79
CA LEU A 117 -1.20 -27.01 -28.75
C LEU A 117 -1.01 -28.53 -28.63
N GLN A 118 -0.82 -29.03 -27.39
CA GLN A 118 -0.67 -30.45 -27.12
C GLN A 118 -1.90 -31.26 -27.57
N LYS A 119 -3.12 -30.77 -27.32
CA LYS A 119 -4.37 -31.41 -27.79
C LYS A 119 -4.43 -31.47 -29.32
N THR A 120 -4.05 -30.39 -29.99
CA THR A 120 -4.03 -30.33 -31.45
C THR A 120 -2.99 -31.31 -32.03
N GLN A 121 -1.77 -31.32 -31.48
CA GLN A 121 -0.72 -32.28 -31.87
C GLN A 121 -1.13 -33.73 -31.63
N SER A 122 -1.79 -34.04 -30.51
CA SER A 122 -2.30 -35.39 -30.24
C SER A 122 -3.36 -35.83 -31.25
N ARG A 123 -4.22 -34.92 -31.71
CA ARG A 123 -5.21 -35.20 -32.76
C ARG A 123 -4.54 -35.45 -34.11
N ILE A 124 -3.53 -34.67 -34.47
CA ILE A 124 -2.72 -34.88 -35.68
C ILE A 124 -2.13 -36.29 -35.66
N ALA A 125 -1.39 -36.66 -34.60
CA ALA A 125 -0.75 -37.97 -34.49
C ALA A 125 -1.75 -39.14 -34.57
N LYS A 126 -2.95 -39.00 -34.00
CA LYS A 126 -4.01 -40.01 -34.12
C LYS A 126 -4.52 -40.14 -35.55
N GLU A 127 -4.73 -39.02 -36.25
CA GLU A 127 -5.22 -39.02 -37.62
C GLU A 127 -4.15 -39.55 -38.59
N GLU A 128 -2.87 -39.18 -38.42
CA GLU A 128 -1.74 -39.73 -39.18
C GLU A 128 -1.62 -41.23 -39.00
N LYS A 129 -1.71 -41.73 -37.76
CA LYS A 129 -1.70 -43.17 -37.47
C LYS A 129 -2.87 -43.89 -38.14
N SER A 130 -4.06 -43.29 -38.13
CA SER A 130 -5.23 -43.86 -38.83
C SER A 130 -5.05 -43.84 -40.34
N LEU A 131 -4.51 -42.76 -40.90
CA LEU A 131 -4.24 -42.62 -42.33
C LEU A 131 -3.24 -43.66 -42.81
N ALA A 132 -2.16 -43.89 -42.05
CA ALA A 132 -1.16 -44.91 -42.35
C ALA A 132 -1.80 -46.31 -42.40
N LYS A 133 -2.61 -46.67 -41.38
CA LYS A 133 -3.35 -47.94 -41.35
C LYS A 133 -4.32 -48.09 -42.52
N ASN A 134 -5.04 -47.04 -42.88
CA ASN A 134 -5.98 -47.06 -43.99
C ASN A 134 -5.28 -47.25 -45.34
N ARG A 135 -4.12 -46.58 -45.54
CA ARG A 135 -3.28 -46.77 -46.73
C ARG A 135 -2.73 -48.19 -46.82
N GLU A 136 -2.20 -48.71 -45.72
CA GLU A 136 -1.66 -50.09 -45.68
C GLU A 136 -2.77 -51.11 -45.98
N LYS A 137 -3.96 -50.94 -45.41
CA LYS A 137 -5.11 -51.80 -45.70
C LYS A 137 -5.52 -51.72 -47.17
N LEU A 138 -5.57 -50.52 -47.75
CA LEU A 138 -5.91 -50.33 -49.16
C LEU A 138 -4.91 -51.06 -50.07
N ILE A 139 -3.61 -50.87 -49.85
CA ILE A 139 -2.54 -51.54 -50.62
C ILE A 139 -2.69 -53.06 -50.51
N ARG A 140 -2.82 -53.58 -49.28
CA ARG A 140 -2.99 -55.02 -49.04
C ARG A 140 -4.23 -55.60 -49.72
N ASP A 141 -5.35 -54.89 -49.70
CA ASP A 141 -6.60 -55.34 -50.31
C ASP A 141 -6.53 -55.24 -51.86
N GLN A 142 -5.78 -54.28 -52.41
CA GLN A 142 -5.48 -54.16 -53.83
C GLN A 142 -4.59 -55.31 -54.32
N GLU A 143 -3.49 -55.59 -53.61
CA GLU A 143 -2.57 -56.71 -53.91
C GLU A 143 -3.28 -58.07 -53.91
N LYS A 144 -4.24 -58.24 -52.99
CA LYS A 144 -5.05 -59.47 -52.89
C LYS A 144 -6.20 -59.53 -53.91
N GLY A 145 -6.37 -58.52 -54.77
CA GLY A 145 -7.47 -58.45 -55.75
C GLY A 145 -8.86 -58.36 -55.11
N LYS A 146 -8.97 -57.96 -53.85
CA LYS A 146 -10.24 -57.96 -53.07
C LYS A 146 -11.11 -56.72 -53.31
N LEU A 147 -10.62 -55.76 -54.08
CA LEU A 147 -11.29 -54.49 -54.33
C LEU A 147 -11.59 -54.30 -55.82
N SER A 148 -12.83 -53.89 -56.12
CA SER A 148 -13.17 -53.38 -57.44
C SER A 148 -12.65 -51.95 -57.62
N PRO A 149 -12.48 -51.46 -58.87
CA PRO A 149 -12.03 -50.09 -59.14
C PRO A 149 -12.86 -49.02 -58.40
N ILE A 150 -14.18 -49.20 -58.34
CA ILE A 150 -15.09 -48.30 -57.63
C ILE A 150 -14.80 -48.26 -56.11
N LYS A 151 -14.47 -49.41 -55.50
CA LYS A 151 -14.13 -49.45 -54.06
C LYS A 151 -12.77 -48.80 -53.80
N ILE A 152 -11.80 -48.98 -54.70
CA ILE A 152 -10.49 -48.31 -54.62
C ILE A 152 -10.68 -46.79 -54.64
N GLU A 153 -11.46 -46.28 -55.59
CA GLU A 153 -11.75 -44.86 -55.69
C GLU A 153 -12.43 -44.30 -54.43
N LYS A 154 -13.39 -45.03 -53.85
CA LYS A 154 -14.04 -44.66 -52.58
C LYS A 154 -13.05 -44.58 -51.41
N GLU A 155 -12.12 -45.52 -51.29
CA GLU A 155 -11.09 -45.48 -50.25
C GLU A 155 -10.07 -44.36 -50.48
N ASN A 156 -9.66 -44.12 -51.73
CA ASN A 156 -8.81 -42.97 -52.08
C ASN A 156 -9.47 -41.64 -51.70
N ASN A 157 -10.77 -41.48 -51.99
CA ASN A 157 -11.53 -40.30 -51.59
C ASN A 157 -11.61 -40.14 -50.05
N ARG A 158 -11.69 -41.24 -49.29
CA ARG A 158 -11.64 -41.19 -47.81
C ARG A 158 -10.25 -40.76 -47.32
N ILE A 159 -9.19 -41.34 -47.89
CA ILE A 159 -7.80 -40.99 -47.60
C ILE A 159 -7.55 -39.50 -47.87
N GLU A 160 -8.07 -38.96 -48.97
CA GLU A 160 -7.90 -37.55 -49.32
C GLU A 160 -8.60 -36.64 -48.29
N LYS A 161 -9.83 -36.96 -47.90
CA LYS A 161 -10.53 -36.24 -46.82
C LYS A 161 -9.76 -36.28 -45.49
N GLN A 162 -9.10 -37.40 -45.18
CA GLN A 162 -8.25 -37.48 -43.99
C GLN A 162 -7.01 -36.59 -44.10
N LYS A 163 -6.34 -36.56 -45.26
CA LYS A 163 -5.22 -35.63 -45.50
C LYS A 163 -5.65 -34.17 -45.34
N GLU A 164 -6.80 -33.79 -45.89
CA GLU A 164 -7.34 -32.43 -45.71
C GLU A 164 -7.61 -32.11 -44.24
N LYS A 165 -8.14 -33.08 -43.48
CA LYS A 165 -8.37 -32.92 -42.05
C LYS A 165 -7.06 -32.74 -41.28
N ILE A 166 -6.01 -33.51 -41.60
CA ILE A 166 -4.67 -33.33 -41.03
C ILE A 166 -4.14 -31.93 -41.34
N LYS A 167 -4.21 -31.49 -42.60
CA LYS A 167 -3.79 -30.13 -43.01
C LYS A 167 -4.51 -29.03 -42.22
N LYS A 168 -5.81 -29.16 -41.99
CA LYS A 168 -6.58 -28.22 -41.16
C LYS A 168 -6.12 -28.23 -39.70
N LEU A 169 -5.77 -29.40 -39.16
CA LEU A 169 -5.24 -29.51 -37.80
C LEU A 169 -3.82 -28.92 -37.70
N GLU A 170 -2.96 -29.10 -38.70
CA GLU A 170 -1.63 -28.50 -38.77
C GLU A 170 -1.71 -26.96 -38.79
N GLN A 171 -2.61 -26.40 -39.61
CA GLN A 171 -2.87 -24.96 -39.62
C GLN A 171 -3.37 -24.46 -38.26
N GLN A 172 -4.18 -25.27 -37.55
CA GLN A 172 -4.60 -24.95 -36.20
C GLN A 172 -3.43 -25.02 -35.20
N ALA A 173 -2.55 -26.00 -35.32
CA ALA A 173 -1.35 -26.13 -34.49
C ALA A 173 -0.43 -24.93 -34.68
N GLU A 174 -0.25 -24.46 -35.91
CA GLU A 174 0.53 -23.25 -36.21
C GLU A 174 -0.09 -22.01 -35.54
N LYS A 175 -1.42 -21.87 -35.60
CA LYS A 175 -2.14 -20.78 -34.89
C LYS A 175 -1.98 -20.90 -33.37
N ASP A 176 -2.04 -22.10 -32.82
CA ASP A 176 -1.86 -22.35 -31.39
C ASP A 176 -0.42 -22.05 -30.95
N GLN A 177 0.59 -22.41 -31.76
CA GLN A 177 1.99 -22.08 -31.53
C GLN A 177 2.23 -20.56 -31.59
N LYS A 178 1.61 -19.85 -32.55
CA LYS A 178 1.63 -18.38 -32.62
C LYS A 178 0.98 -17.72 -31.41
N LYS A 179 -0.06 -18.31 -30.83
CA LYS A 179 -0.67 -17.82 -29.57
C LYS A 179 0.23 -18.08 -28.37
N LEU A 180 0.88 -19.23 -28.33
CA LEU A 180 1.83 -19.59 -27.28
C LEU A 180 3.04 -18.65 -27.28
N SER A 181 3.64 -18.39 -28.45
CA SER A 181 4.77 -17.45 -28.55
C SER A 181 4.38 -16.04 -28.08
N LYS A 182 3.19 -15.56 -28.46
CA LYS A 182 2.63 -14.28 -27.98
C LYS A 182 2.30 -14.25 -26.49
N SER A 183 2.12 -15.39 -25.84
CA SER A 183 1.85 -15.45 -24.39
C SER A 183 3.14 -15.50 -23.57
N ARG A 184 4.24 -15.94 -24.19
CA ARG A 184 5.57 -16.01 -23.57
C ARG A 184 6.34 -14.70 -23.65
N ASN A 185 6.11 -13.91 -24.70
CA ASN A 185 6.65 -12.57 -24.89
C ASN A 185 5.71 -11.52 -24.28
#